data_AF-D1MHH8-F1
#
_entry.id   AF-D1MHH8-F1
#
_cell.length_a   1.000
_cell.length_b   1.000
_cell.length_c   1.000
_cell.angle_alpha   90.00
_cell.angle_beta   90.00
_cell.angle_gamma   90.00
#
_symmetry.space_group_name_H-M   'P 1'
#
loop_
_entity.id
_entity.type
_entity.pdbx_description
1 polymer ?
#
loop_
_entity_poly.entity_id
_entity_poly.type
_entity_poly.pdbx_seq_one_letter_code
_entity_poly.pdbx_strand_id
1 'polypeptide(L)' 'SFHVGSGCTDPETFVQAISDARCVFDMGAELGF' A
#
# COMPACT_ATOMS: atom_id res chain seq x y z
N SER A 1 -7.63 -0.01 -1.16
CA SER A 1 -7.33 -1.26 -0.44
C SER A 1 -6.30 -2.06 -1.21
N PHE A 2 -5.63 -3.02 -0.59
CA PHE A 2 -4.66 -3.89 -1.26
C PHE A 2 -4.87 -5.35 -0.84
N HIS A 3 -4.38 -6.28 -1.66
CA HIS A 3 -4.37 -7.71 -1.38
C HIS A 3 -3.04 -8.28 -1.87
N VAL A 4 -2.25 -8.87 -0.97
CA VAL A 4 -0.91 -9.40 -1.26
C VAL A 4 -0.95 -10.78 -1.95
N GLY A 5 -2.10 -11.47 -1.93
CA GLY A 5 -2.24 -12.83 -2.46
C GLY A 5 -2.02 -13.89 -1.39
N SER A 6 -2.89 -14.91 -1.35
CA SER A 6 -2.87 -15.96 -0.31
C SER A 6 -1.64 -16.87 -0.33
N GLY A 7 -0.91 -16.92 -1.45
CA GLY A 7 0.30 -17.74 -1.61
C GLY A 7 1.60 -16.95 -1.54
N CYS A 8 1.56 -15.67 -1.15
CA CYS A 8 2.77 -14.87 -1.01
C CYS A 8 3.62 -15.40 0.16
N THR A 9 4.89 -15.72 -0.12
CA THR A 9 5.85 -16.19 0.88
C THR A 9 6.85 -15.10 1.30
N ASP A 10 6.76 -13.92 0.70
CA ASP A 10 7.64 -12.80 0.98
C ASP A 10 6.93 -11.78 1.90
N PRO A 11 7.33 -11.65 3.18
CA PRO A 11 6.71 -10.71 4.10
C PRO A 11 6.96 -9.25 3.73
N GLU A 12 8.05 -8.94 3.01
CA GLU A 12 8.37 -7.56 2.60
C GLU A 12 7.33 -7.00 1.63
N THR A 13 6.59 -7.85 0.93
CA THR A 13 5.49 -7.44 0.07
C THR A 13 4.38 -6.73 0.86
N PHE A 14 4.14 -7.09 2.13
CA PHE A 14 3.20 -6.35 2.99
C PHE A 14 3.74 -4.97 3.37
N VAL A 15 5.04 -4.88 3.68
CA VAL A 15 5.71 -3.61 4.01
C VAL A 15 5.58 -2.65 2.82
N GLN A 16 5.87 -3.13 1.62
CA GLN A 16 5.74 -2.35 0.39
C GLN A 16 4.28 -1.91 0.16
N ALA A 17 3.31 -2.81 0.27
CA ALA A 17 1.90 -2.48 0.04
C ALA A 17 1.37 -1.42 1.03
N ILE A 18 1.83 -1.45 2.29
CA ILE A 18 1.51 -0.42 3.29
C ILE A 18 2.17 0.91 2.93
N SER A 19 3.45 0.90 2.54
CA SER A 19 4.18 2.10 2.11
C SER A 19 3.51 2.76 0.89
N ASP A 20 3.14 1.96 -0.10
CA ASP A 20 2.45 2.42 -1.31
C ASP A 20 1.07 3.00 -0.98
N ALA A 21 0.31 2.33 -0.09
CA ALA A 21 -0.96 2.86 0.37
C ALA A 21 -0.78 4.22 1.06
N ARG A 22 0.24 4.40 1.90
CA ARG A 22 0.52 5.70 2.53
C ARG A 22 0.81 6.77 1.47
N CYS A 23 1.65 6.46 0.49
CA CYS A 23 1.97 7.37 -0.61
C CYS A 23 0.71 7.83 -1.35
N VAL A 24 -0.21 6.91 -1.65
CA VAL A 24 -1.49 7.26 -2.29
C VAL A 24 -2.37 8.15 -1.40
N PHE A 25 -2.39 7.91 -0.10
CA PHE A 25 -3.12 8.78 0.85
C PHE A 25 -2.52 10.18 0.91
N ASP A 26 -1.19 10.31 0.87
CA ASP A 26 -0.52 11.61 0.83
C ASP A 26 -0.84 12.37 -0.46
N MET A 27 -0.79 11.69 -1.61
CA MET A 27 -1.23 12.27 -2.89
C MET A 27 -2.71 12.67 -2.85
N GLY A 28 -3.57 11.89 -2.20
CA GLY A 28 -4.97 12.24 -2.00
C GLY A 28 -5.13 13.53 -1.20
N ALA A 29 -4.40 13.66 -0.09
CA ALA A 29 -4.42 14.85 0.75
C ALA A 29 -3.94 16.10 0.01
N GLU A 30 -2.90 16.00 -0.82
CA GLU A 30 -2.40 17.10 -1.66
C GLU A 30 -3.44 17.59 -2.68
N LEU A 31 -4.31 16.68 -3.15
CA LEU A 31 -5.39 16.99 -4.09
C LEU A 31 -6.71 17.40 -3.40
N GLY A 32 -6.76 17.37 -2.06
CA GLY A 32 -7.93 17.76 -1.27
C GLY A 32 -9.00 16.68 -1.14
N PHE A 33 -8.63 15.41 -1.27
CA PHE A 33 -9.50 14.26 -0.97
C PHE A 33 -9.49 13.87 0.52
#